data_AF-A0A2L1S8U7-F1
#
_entry.id   AF-A0A2L1S8U7-F1
#
_cell.length_a   1.000
_cell.length_b   1.000
_cell.length_c   1.000
_cell.angle_alpha   90.00
_cell.angle_beta   90.00
_cell.angle_gamma   90.00
#
_symmetry.space_group_name_H-M   'P 1'
#
loop_
_entity.id
_entity.type
_entity.pdbx_description
1 polymer ?
#
loop_
_entity_poly.entity_id
_entity_poly.type
_entity_poly.pdbx_seq_one_letter_code
_entity_poly.pdbx_strand_id
1 'polypeptide(L)'
;MCLHCAEGQGCTVYDQRPDVCRGFFCGWFFLEELGPEWHPKQSGVVIRSERFDNDTVTLLILELGAFLVSEEFAGMVGGWVEEGFGVEFERLGPPGHLPAKMRMNELLEEAVAKRDLREMQTIFAWSLAHIDKTHVWESDETVLRSALG
;
A
#
# COMPACT_ATOMS: atom_id res chain seq x y z
N MET A 1 -7.87 -26.05 2.30
CA MET A 1 -6.41 -25.89 2.49
C MET A 1 -5.77 -25.90 1.10
N CYS A 2 -4.83 -24.99 0.80
CA CYS A 2 -4.12 -24.95 -0.49
C CYS A 2 -3.30 -26.24 -0.69
N LEU A 3 -3.16 -26.75 -1.93
CA LEU A 3 -2.40 -27.96 -2.25
C LEU A 3 -0.92 -27.88 -1.81
N HIS A 4 -0.37 -26.67 -1.81
CA HIS A 4 1.01 -26.42 -1.39
C HIS A 4 1.16 -26.24 0.11
N CYS A 5 0.09 -26.32 0.90
CA CYS A 5 0.16 -26.14 2.35
C CYS A 5 0.35 -27.50 3.04
N ALA A 6 1.49 -27.70 3.68
CA ALA A 6 1.77 -28.88 4.52
C ALA A 6 1.55 -28.54 6.00
N GLU A 7 0.86 -29.44 6.71
CA GLU A 7 0.56 -29.28 8.13
C GLU A 7 1.85 -29.16 8.96
N GLY A 8 1.92 -28.13 9.81
CA GLY A 8 3.13 -27.82 10.60
C GLY A 8 4.31 -27.22 9.82
N GLN A 9 4.24 -27.10 8.48
CA GLN A 9 5.32 -26.56 7.64
C GLN A 9 4.93 -25.31 6.85
N GLY A 10 3.63 -25.07 6.62
CA GLY A 10 3.16 -23.94 5.80
C GLY A 10 3.31 -24.20 4.30
N CYS A 11 3.58 -23.15 3.52
CA CYS A 11 3.66 -23.25 2.06
C CYS A 11 4.96 -23.93 1.59
N THR A 12 4.86 -25.11 0.99
CA THR A 12 5.98 -25.93 0.52
C THR A 12 6.66 -25.38 -0.73
N VAL A 13 6.02 -24.46 -1.44
CA VAL A 13 6.57 -23.80 -2.63
C VAL A 13 6.98 -22.35 -2.37
N TYR A 14 7.09 -21.95 -1.09
CA TYR A 14 7.46 -20.58 -0.72
C TYR A 14 8.76 -20.16 -1.42
N ASP A 15 9.79 -21.01 -1.43
CA ASP A 15 11.07 -20.69 -2.08
C ASP A 15 11.00 -20.58 -3.61
N GLN A 16 9.91 -21.02 -4.24
CA GLN A 16 9.72 -20.95 -5.70
C GLN A 16 9.20 -19.59 -6.20
N ARG A 17 8.95 -18.62 -5.31
CA ARG A 17 8.52 -17.27 -5.72
C ARG A 17 9.50 -16.67 -6.75
N PRO A 18 9.03 -15.93 -7.78
CA PRO A 18 9.91 -15.24 -8.72
C PRO A 18 10.93 -14.34 -8.01
N ASP A 19 12.10 -14.11 -8.62
CA ASP A 19 13.18 -13.31 -8.03
C ASP A 19 12.71 -11.92 -7.57
N VAL A 20 11.88 -11.27 -8.39
CA VAL A 20 11.30 -9.96 -8.07
C VAL A 20 10.47 -9.99 -6.79
N CYS A 21 9.77 -11.10 -6.50
CA CYS A 21 8.99 -11.29 -5.29
C CYS A 21 9.86 -11.75 -4.09
N ARG A 22 11.07 -12.26 -4.32
CA ARG A 22 12.04 -12.60 -3.26
C ARG A 22 12.82 -11.37 -2.79
N GLY A 23 13.15 -10.47 -3.71
CA GLY A 23 13.90 -9.25 -3.42
C GLY A 23 13.05 -8.06 -2.95
N PHE A 24 11.72 -8.21 -2.91
CA PHE A 24 10.83 -7.14 -2.44
C PHE A 24 10.84 -7.05 -0.91
N PHE A 25 11.03 -5.83 -0.41
CA PHE A 25 10.84 -5.46 0.98
C PHE A 25 9.98 -4.20 1.05
N CYS A 26 9.05 -4.17 2.00
CA CYS A 26 8.26 -2.97 2.30
C CYS A 26 9.20 -1.84 2.74
N GLY A 27 8.88 -0.58 2.39
CA GLY A 27 9.60 0.60 2.86
C GLY A 27 9.76 0.66 4.38
N TRP A 28 8.80 0.12 5.14
CA TRP A 28 8.91 -0.09 6.59
C TRP A 28 10.19 -0.80 7.04
N PHE A 29 10.73 -1.71 6.21
CA PHE A 29 11.95 -2.43 6.57
C PHE A 29 13.20 -1.53 6.55
N PHE A 30 13.16 -0.38 5.86
CA PHE A 30 14.31 0.49 5.65
C PHE A 30 14.17 1.89 6.26
N LEU A 31 12.94 2.36 6.45
CA LEU A 31 12.65 3.69 7.00
C LEU A 31 12.63 3.61 8.53
N GLU A 32 13.69 4.12 9.17
CA GLU A 32 13.88 4.07 10.63
C GLU A 32 12.84 4.88 11.39
N GLU A 33 12.22 5.87 10.73
CA GLU A 33 11.14 6.69 11.27
C GLU A 33 9.81 5.93 11.42
N LEU A 34 9.68 4.74 10.81
CA LEU A 34 8.44 3.96 10.87
C LEU A 34 8.44 2.96 12.03
N GLY A 35 7.53 3.17 12.99
CA GLY A 35 7.35 2.30 14.14
C GLY A 35 6.83 0.89 13.80
N PRO A 36 6.81 -0.03 14.78
CA PRO A 36 6.35 -1.42 14.57
C PRO A 36 4.92 -1.55 14.01
N GLU A 37 4.04 -0.61 14.32
CA GLU A 37 2.66 -0.53 13.85
C GLU A 37 2.55 -0.40 12.33
N TRP A 38 3.58 0.14 11.66
CA TRP A 38 3.65 0.24 10.21
C TRP A 38 3.93 -1.08 9.51
N HIS A 39 4.39 -2.11 10.23
CA HIS A 39 4.62 -3.44 9.66
C HIS A 39 3.35 -3.91 8.92
N PRO A 40 3.41 -4.39 7.67
CA PRO A 40 2.21 -4.64 6.84
C PRO A 40 1.14 -5.54 7.48
N LYS A 41 1.57 -6.54 8.26
CA LYS A 41 0.68 -7.42 9.03
C LYS A 41 -0.16 -6.68 10.11
N GLN A 42 0.32 -5.54 10.61
CA GLN A 42 -0.33 -4.73 11.63
C GLN A 42 -1.10 -3.57 11.00
N SER A 43 -0.48 -2.85 10.05
CA SER A 43 -1.03 -1.66 9.43
C SER A 43 -2.05 -1.96 8.33
N GLY A 44 -1.93 -3.10 7.64
CA GLY A 44 -2.61 -3.32 6.37
C GLY A 44 -2.05 -2.43 5.24
N VAL A 45 -0.86 -1.87 5.40
CA VAL A 45 -0.22 -0.94 4.46
C VAL A 45 1.11 -1.51 3.99
N VAL A 46 1.32 -1.54 2.67
CA VAL A 46 2.61 -1.87 2.05
C VAL A 46 3.17 -0.62 1.40
N ILE A 47 4.36 -0.21 1.83
CA ILE A 47 5.06 0.95 1.30
C ILE A 47 6.03 0.47 0.24
N ARG A 48 6.02 1.11 -0.93
CA ARG A 48 6.97 0.84 -2.00
C ARG A 48 7.42 2.15 -2.65
N SER A 49 8.63 2.14 -3.18
CA SER A 49 9.11 3.17 -4.10
C SER A 49 9.16 2.56 -5.50
N GLU A 50 8.63 3.27 -6.49
CA GLU A 50 8.56 2.74 -7.86
C GLU A 50 9.91 2.87 -8.59
N ARG A 51 10.80 3.76 -8.13
CA ARG A 51 12.18 3.90 -8.58
C ARG A 51 13.04 4.57 -7.50
N PHE A 52 14.33 4.21 -7.45
CA PHE A 52 15.31 4.79 -6.52
C PHE A 52 15.52 6.31 -6.67
N ASP A 53 15.08 6.91 -7.77
CA ASP A 53 15.24 8.33 -8.11
C ASP A 53 13.93 9.12 -8.12
N ASN A 54 12.79 8.45 -8.00
CA ASN A 54 11.51 9.12 -7.92
C ASN A 54 11.26 9.40 -6.45
N ASP A 55 11.24 10.68 -6.08
CA ASP A 55 10.81 11.19 -4.79
C ASP A 55 9.30 10.91 -4.56
N THR A 56 8.83 9.67 -4.74
CA THR A 56 7.43 9.26 -4.63
C THR A 56 7.33 7.95 -3.86
N VAL A 57 6.53 7.98 -2.82
CA VAL A 57 6.15 6.85 -1.99
C VAL A 57 4.74 6.42 -2.38
N THR A 58 4.60 5.13 -2.74
CA THR A 58 3.30 4.52 -2.99
C THR A 58 2.90 3.67 -1.78
N LEU A 59 1.73 3.96 -1.22
CA LEU A 59 1.11 3.24 -0.12
C LEU A 59 0.01 2.34 -0.68
N LEU A 60 0.31 1.04 -0.79
CA LEU A 60 -0.69 0.02 -1.10
C LEU A 60 -1.53 -0.28 0.15
N ILE A 61 -2.82 0.06 0.09
CA ILE A 61 -3.76 -0.11 1.19
C ILE A 61 -4.51 -1.44 1.02
N LEU A 62 -4.05 -2.45 1.75
CA LEU A 62 -4.65 -3.79 1.78
C LEU A 62 -5.98 -3.77 2.55
N GLU A 63 -6.01 -3.07 3.68
CA GLU A 63 -7.16 -3.05 4.59
C GLU A 63 -7.51 -1.63 5.05
N LEU A 64 -8.80 -1.29 5.04
CA LEU A 64 -9.32 -0.08 5.66
C LEU A 64 -9.46 -0.32 7.17
N GLY A 65 -8.35 -0.15 7.88
CA GLY A 65 -8.26 -0.43 9.32
C GLY A 65 -8.17 0.81 10.20
N ALA A 66 -8.15 0.59 11.52
CA ALA A 66 -7.96 1.64 12.52
C ALA A 66 -6.64 2.41 12.32
N PHE A 67 -5.62 1.75 11.76
CA PHE A 67 -4.34 2.38 11.48
C PHE A 67 -4.44 3.51 10.45
N LEU A 68 -5.24 3.33 9.39
CA LEU A 68 -5.41 4.33 8.32
C LEU A 68 -6.02 5.65 8.85
N VAL A 69 -6.81 5.57 9.92
CA VAL A 69 -7.45 6.72 10.57
C VAL A 69 -6.71 7.16 11.84
N SER A 70 -5.48 6.70 12.05
CA SER A 70 -4.66 7.10 13.19
C SER A 70 -3.99 8.45 12.95
N GLU A 71 -3.60 9.13 14.04
CA GLU A 71 -2.76 10.32 13.96
C GLU A 71 -1.36 9.99 13.45
N GLU A 72 -0.84 8.80 13.77
CA GLU A 72 0.46 8.29 13.32
C GLU A 72 0.53 8.23 11.79
N PHE A 73 -0.46 7.60 11.16
CA PHE A 73 -0.53 7.49 9.72
C PHE A 73 -0.70 8.86 9.05
N ALA A 74 -1.59 9.70 9.58
CA ALA A 74 -1.82 11.05 9.05
C ALA A 74 -0.59 11.95 9.20
N GLY A 75 0.10 11.88 10.33
CA GLY A 75 1.32 12.64 10.61
C GLY A 75 2.44 12.28 9.64
N MET A 76 2.68 10.98 9.42
CA MET A 76 3.72 10.53 8.50
C MET A 76 3.43 10.90 7.05
N VAL A 77 2.20 10.64 6.58
CA VAL A 77 1.78 11.01 5.22
C VAL A 77 1.85 12.52 5.04
N GLY A 78 1.40 13.30 6.03
CA GLY A 78 1.51 14.76 6.01
C GLY A 78 2.96 15.24 5.96
N GLY A 79 3.86 14.60 6.72
CA GLY A 79 5.30 14.87 6.71
C GLY A 79 5.91 14.66 5.34
N TRP A 80 5.66 13.52 4.69
CA TRP A 80 6.14 13.29 3.32
C TRP A 80 5.63 14.33 2.31
N VAL A 81 4.36 14.72 2.42
CA VAL A 81 3.80 15.78 1.56
C VAL A 81 4.48 17.14 1.84
N GLU A 82 4.70 17.50 3.11
CA GLU A 82 5.37 18.74 3.52
C GLU A 82 6.84 18.77 3.05
N GLU A 83 7.52 17.63 3.05
CA GLU A 83 8.89 17.46 2.57
C GLU A 83 9.00 17.44 1.04
N GLY A 84 7.87 17.42 0.32
CA GLY A 84 7.83 17.47 -1.14
C GLY A 84 7.88 16.10 -1.81
N PHE A 85 7.83 15.00 -1.04
CA PHE A 85 7.67 13.67 -1.63
C PHE A 85 6.29 13.54 -2.27
N GLY A 86 6.25 12.94 -3.43
CA GLY A 86 5.04 12.38 -4.00
C GLY A 86 4.45 11.31 -3.09
N VAL A 87 3.16 11.41 -2.84
CA VAL A 87 2.43 10.40 -2.10
C VAL A 87 1.31 9.88 -2.97
N GLU A 88 1.28 8.57 -3.15
CA GLU A 88 0.24 7.87 -3.89
C GLU A 88 -0.42 6.83 -3.02
N PHE A 89 -1.75 6.77 -3.06
CA PHE A 89 -2.49 5.64 -2.51
C PHE A 89 -2.79 4.65 -3.62
N GLU A 90 -2.48 3.39 -3.38
CA GLU A 90 -2.79 2.29 -4.28
C GLU A 90 -3.82 1.37 -3.65
N ARG A 91 -4.86 1.03 -4.43
CA ARG A 91 -5.98 0.20 -4.03
C ARG A 91 -6.01 -1.06 -4.88
N LEU A 92 -6.14 -2.22 -4.22
CA LEU A 92 -6.35 -3.49 -4.91
C LEU A 92 -7.75 -3.52 -5.53
N GLY A 93 -7.81 -3.94 -6.80
CA GLY A 93 -9.06 -4.22 -7.48
C GLY A 93 -9.68 -5.56 -7.06
N PRO A 94 -10.84 -5.90 -7.64
CA PRO A 94 -11.40 -7.24 -7.54
C PRO A 94 -10.39 -8.30 -8.00
N PRO A 95 -10.50 -9.56 -7.54
CA PRO A 95 -9.62 -10.64 -7.99
C PRO A 95 -9.48 -10.69 -9.53
N GLY A 96 -8.24 -10.77 -10.01
CA GLY A 96 -7.94 -10.79 -11.44
C GLY A 96 -7.92 -9.42 -12.12
N HIS A 97 -7.78 -8.32 -11.37
CA HIS A 97 -7.65 -6.97 -11.91
C HIS A 97 -6.39 -6.28 -11.40
N LEU A 98 -5.86 -5.36 -12.21
CA LEU A 98 -4.73 -4.53 -11.84
C LEU A 98 -5.09 -3.54 -10.71
N PRO A 99 -4.14 -3.19 -9.83
CA PRO A 99 -4.37 -2.17 -8.82
C PRO A 99 -4.49 -0.77 -9.44
N ALA A 100 -5.18 0.12 -8.73
CA ALA A 100 -5.40 1.51 -9.13
C ALA A 100 -4.69 2.47 -8.18
N LYS A 101 -4.13 3.56 -8.71
CA LYS A 101 -3.41 4.58 -7.93
C LYS A 101 -4.12 5.92 -7.98
N MET A 102 -3.94 6.70 -6.92
CA MET A 102 -4.32 8.11 -6.86
C MET A 102 -3.20 8.91 -6.20
N ARG A 103 -2.83 10.03 -6.84
CA ARG A 103 -1.90 11.01 -6.27
C ARG A 103 -2.60 11.81 -5.18
N MET A 104 -1.97 11.92 -4.01
CA MET A 104 -2.57 12.50 -2.81
C MET A 104 -2.13 13.94 -2.52
N ASN A 105 -0.99 14.38 -3.04
CA ASN A 105 -0.40 15.69 -2.67
C ASN A 105 -1.36 16.87 -2.84
N GLU A 106 -1.96 17.03 -4.02
CA GLU A 106 -2.87 18.15 -4.31
C GLU A 106 -4.14 18.10 -3.43
N LEU A 107 -4.61 16.90 -3.11
CA LEU A 107 -5.77 16.70 -2.24
C LEU A 107 -5.47 17.07 -0.79
N LEU A 108 -4.24 16.82 -0.34
CA LEU A 108 -3.82 16.99 1.04
C LEU A 108 -3.19 18.35 1.34
N GLU A 109 -2.78 19.11 0.32
CA GLU A 109 -2.01 20.35 0.46
C GLU A 109 -2.55 21.29 1.55
N GLU A 110 -3.84 21.60 1.50
CA GLU A 110 -4.47 22.52 2.44
C GLU A 110 -4.53 21.95 3.87
N ALA A 111 -4.86 20.66 4.01
CA ALA A 111 -4.93 19.99 5.30
C ALA A 111 -3.54 19.89 5.94
N VAL A 112 -2.51 19.60 5.15
CA VAL A 112 -1.09 19.54 5.56
C VAL A 112 -0.61 20.91 6.03
N ALA A 113 -0.86 21.97 5.26
CA ALA A 113 -0.49 23.34 5.64
C ALA A 113 -1.11 23.78 6.98
N LYS A 114 -2.32 23.28 7.30
CA LYS A 114 -3.03 23.55 8.56
C LYS A 114 -2.68 22.57 9.68
N ARG A 115 -1.94 21.50 9.39
CA ARG A 115 -1.73 20.34 10.28
C ARG A 115 -3.06 19.74 10.78
N ASP A 116 -4.07 19.73 9.92
CA ASP A 116 -5.39 19.19 10.23
C ASP A 116 -5.45 17.68 9.94
N LEU A 117 -5.02 16.89 10.93
CA LEU A 117 -4.98 15.43 10.81
C LEU A 117 -6.37 14.82 10.53
N ARG A 118 -7.44 15.45 11.03
CA ARG A 118 -8.80 14.95 10.86
C ARG A 118 -9.29 15.15 9.43
N GLU A 119 -8.95 16.28 8.83
CA GLU A 119 -9.26 16.52 7.42
C GLU A 119 -8.46 15.57 6.52
N MET A 120 -7.16 15.34 6.82
CA MET A 120 -6.36 14.33 6.11
C MET A 120 -7.01 12.94 6.15
N GLN A 121 -7.44 12.49 7.34
CA GLN A 121 -8.14 11.21 7.50
C GLN A 121 -9.43 11.13 6.69
N THR A 122 -10.18 12.24 6.61
CA THR A 122 -11.39 12.33 5.77
C THR A 122 -11.04 12.18 4.30
N ILE A 123 -9.98 12.85 3.84
CA ILE A 123 -9.45 12.75 2.47
C ILE A 123 -8.95 11.34 2.17
N PHE A 124 -8.26 10.68 3.10
CA PHE A 124 -7.81 9.30 2.95
C PHE A 124 -8.99 8.35 2.71
N ALA A 125 -9.99 8.39 3.58
CA ALA A 125 -11.19 7.55 3.44
C ALA A 125 -11.95 7.86 2.13
N TRP A 126 -12.07 9.14 1.78
CA TRP A 126 -12.69 9.57 0.54
C TRP A 126 -11.94 9.06 -0.69
N SER A 127 -10.62 9.16 -0.73
CA SER A 127 -9.80 8.80 -1.89
C SER A 127 -9.96 7.31 -2.26
N LEU A 128 -9.94 6.44 -1.26
CA LEU A 128 -10.09 4.99 -1.46
C LEU A 128 -11.51 4.65 -1.90
N ALA A 129 -12.52 5.27 -1.30
CA ALA A 129 -13.90 5.12 -1.73
C ALA A 129 -14.17 5.72 -3.12
N HIS A 130 -13.40 6.74 -3.52
CA HIS A 130 -13.48 7.34 -4.85
C HIS A 130 -12.91 6.38 -5.89
N ILE A 131 -11.71 5.82 -5.67
CA ILE A 131 -11.12 4.80 -6.55
C ILE A 131 -12.10 3.64 -6.75
N ASP A 132 -12.65 3.10 -5.66
CA ASP A 132 -13.60 1.98 -5.72
C ASP A 132 -14.85 2.28 -6.57
N LYS A 133 -15.26 3.56 -6.67
CA LYS A 133 -16.47 4.00 -7.39
C LYS A 133 -16.21 4.45 -8.82
N THR A 134 -15.06 5.06 -9.09
CA THR A 134 -14.81 5.77 -10.37
C THR A 134 -13.81 5.08 -11.26
N HIS A 135 -12.98 4.19 -10.70
CA HIS A 135 -11.97 3.49 -11.48
C HIS A 135 -12.60 2.40 -12.34
N VAL A 136 -12.20 2.34 -13.62
CA VAL A 136 -12.54 1.25 -14.53
C VAL A 136 -11.45 0.20 -14.41
N TRP A 137 -11.74 -0.88 -13.70
CA TRP A 137 -10.76 -1.94 -13.41
C TRP A 137 -10.31 -2.66 -14.68
N GLU A 138 -9.00 -2.65 -14.91
CA GLU A 138 -8.36 -3.40 -16.00
C GLU A 138 -8.10 -4.85 -15.57
N SER A 139 -8.38 -5.81 -16.45
CA SER A 139 -8.11 -7.22 -16.20
C SER A 139 -6.61 -7.47 -16.10
N ASP A 140 -6.20 -8.24 -15.10
CA ASP A 140 -4.84 -8.75 -15.00
C ASP A 140 -4.71 -9.99 -15.89
N GLU A 141 -4.04 -9.84 -17.04
CA GLU A 141 -3.76 -10.93 -17.98
C GLU A 141 -2.62 -11.85 -17.50
N THR A 142 -2.03 -11.57 -16.33
CA THR A 142 -0.97 -12.40 -15.76
C THR A 142 -1.48 -13.79 -15.46
N VAL A 143 -0.96 -14.77 -16.20
CA VAL A 143 -1.25 -16.19 -15.94
C VAL A 143 -0.74 -16.55 -14.54
N LEU A 144 -1.65 -16.97 -13.67
CA LEU A 144 -1.34 -17.41 -12.32
C LEU A 144 -0.38 -18.61 -12.35
N ARG A 145 0.91 -18.38 -12.07
CA ARG A 145 1.94 -19.43 -12.14
C ARG A 145 1.93 -20.39 -10.94
N SER A 146 1.07 -20.19 -9.95
CA SER A 146 0.94 -21.12 -8.80
C SER A 146 0.23 -22.43 -9.13
N ALA A 147 -0.24 -22.60 -10.38
CA ALA A 147 -0.88 -23.82 -10.91
C ALA A 147 0.10 -24.75 -11.65
N LEU A 148 1.41 -24.55 -11.53
CA LEU A 148 2.39 -25.51 -12.03
C LEU A 148 2.37 -26.75 -11.12
N GLY A 149 1.75 -27.82 -11.63
CA GLY A 149 2.15 -29.18 -11.31
C GLY A 149 3.49 -29.54 -11.96
#